data_AF-A0A1T1GUX8-F1
#
_entry.id   AF-A0A1T1GUX8-F1
#
_cell.length_a   1.000
_cell.length_b   1.000
_cell.length_c   1.000
_cell.angle_alpha   90.00
_cell.angle_beta   90.00
_cell.angle_gamma   90.00
#
_symmetry.space_group_name_H-M   'P 1'
#
loop_
_entity.id
_entity.type
_entity.pdbx_description
1 polymer ?
#
loop_
_entity_poly.entity_id
_entity_poly.type
_entity_poly.pdbx_seq_one_letter_code
_entity_poly.pdbx_strand_id
1 'polypeptide(L)'
;MKNYDVRDLDAILEYSNSMYYPMNFKGAISKKDTFFLGEWISKKEFKQNTKTALMGGDLMQHKFGAFSFGKPKINYLSDYGEICVVPVHSQSVMYEREISTTYDSIYVRNLQTDKWKQYVYLGIEKKEDMDLLFPGLLSKVRLSQVLNNNMDYFDFNIYVANEMMNQKRTFVPKEEVLAELKKRLKPQYEMLKLNGYK
;
A
#
# COMPACT_ATOMS: atom_id res chain seq x y z
N MET A 1 -13.83 15.74 -10.18
CA MET A 1 -13.03 14.50 -10.22
C MET A 1 -13.09 13.96 -11.64
N LYS A 2 -11.95 13.65 -12.26
CA LYS A 2 -11.96 12.95 -13.56
C LYS A 2 -12.39 11.51 -13.32
N ASN A 3 -13.43 11.05 -14.01
CA ASN A 3 -13.79 9.63 -14.03
C ASN A 3 -12.78 8.91 -14.90
N TYR A 4 -11.82 8.24 -14.28
CA TYR A 4 -10.94 7.32 -15.00
C TYR A 4 -11.74 6.07 -15.29
N ASP A 5 -11.94 5.78 -16.58
CA ASP A 5 -12.47 4.51 -17.01
C ASP A 5 -11.47 3.43 -16.62
N VAL A 6 -11.90 2.43 -15.84
CA VAL A 6 -11.07 1.29 -15.40
C VAL A 6 -10.47 0.52 -16.58
N ARG A 7 -10.97 0.78 -17.80
CA ARG A 7 -10.48 0.23 -19.07
C ARG A 7 -9.19 0.89 -19.59
N ASP A 8 -8.79 2.06 -19.09
CA ASP A 8 -7.54 2.72 -19.50
C ASP A 8 -6.44 2.53 -18.44
N LEU A 9 -5.82 1.34 -18.48
CA LEU A 9 -4.70 0.98 -17.61
C LEU A 9 -3.52 1.96 -17.74
N ASP A 10 -3.30 2.53 -18.92
CA ASP A 10 -2.18 3.45 -19.14
C ASP A 10 -2.45 4.81 -18.48
N ALA A 11 -3.68 5.33 -18.53
CA ALA A 11 -4.06 6.51 -17.76
C ALA A 11 -3.93 6.31 -16.23
N ILE A 12 -4.24 5.11 -15.73
CA ILE A 12 -4.10 4.78 -14.30
C ILE A 12 -2.63 4.69 -13.91
N LEU A 13 -1.79 4.09 -14.77
CA LEU A 13 -0.34 4.03 -14.54
C LEU A 13 0.30 5.42 -14.61
N GLU A 14 -0.15 6.29 -15.51
CA GLU A 14 0.30 7.68 -15.59
C GLU A 14 -0.09 8.45 -14.32
N TYR A 15 -1.34 8.34 -13.89
CA TYR A 15 -1.80 8.92 -12.63
C TYR A 15 -0.99 8.39 -11.43
N SER A 16 -0.80 7.07 -11.34
CA SER A 16 0.00 6.43 -10.31
C SER A 16 1.43 6.96 -10.33
N ASN A 17 2.05 7.12 -11.51
CA ASN A 17 3.39 7.68 -11.63
C ASN A 17 3.47 9.15 -11.18
N SER A 18 2.40 9.91 -11.32
CA SER A 18 2.36 11.31 -10.87
C SER A 18 2.32 11.43 -9.35
N MET A 19 1.70 10.45 -8.66
CA MET A 19 1.44 10.49 -7.22
C MET A 19 2.34 9.57 -6.40
N TYR A 20 2.76 8.43 -6.91
CA TYR A 20 3.44 7.38 -6.14
C TYR A 20 4.97 7.58 -6.15
N TYR A 21 5.55 7.73 -4.96
CA TYR A 21 6.96 8.09 -4.80
C TYR A 21 7.92 7.04 -5.38
N PRO A 22 7.81 5.73 -5.06
CA PRO A 22 8.77 4.74 -5.53
C PRO A 22 8.87 4.57 -7.04
N MET A 23 7.86 4.95 -7.82
CA MET A 23 7.93 4.89 -9.29
C MET A 23 8.94 5.87 -9.87
N ASN A 24 9.31 6.91 -9.12
CA ASN A 24 10.23 7.96 -9.55
C ASN A 24 11.47 8.05 -8.68
N PHE A 25 11.65 7.11 -7.76
CA PHE A 25 12.84 7.02 -6.96
C PHE A 25 14.04 6.77 -7.89
N LYS A 26 15.01 7.69 -7.87
CA LYS A 26 16.22 7.63 -8.71
C LYS A 26 17.41 6.97 -8.01
N GLY A 27 17.24 6.48 -6.78
CA GLY A 27 18.30 5.80 -6.04
C GLY A 27 18.72 4.48 -6.71
N ALA A 28 19.78 3.86 -6.18
CA ALA A 28 20.66 2.87 -6.80
C ALA A 28 20.04 1.54 -7.30
N ILE A 29 18.72 1.44 -7.39
CA ILE A 29 18.04 0.27 -7.92
C ILE A 29 17.78 0.48 -9.41
N SER A 30 17.95 -0.60 -10.17
CA SER A 30 17.91 -0.59 -11.62
C SER A 30 16.67 0.17 -12.12
N LYS A 31 16.78 0.93 -13.22
CA LYS A 31 15.64 1.63 -13.86
C LYS A 31 14.46 0.71 -14.24
N LYS A 32 14.57 -0.60 -14.00
CA LYS A 32 13.62 -1.66 -14.38
C LYS A 32 12.69 -2.07 -13.24
N ASP A 33 12.99 -1.70 -12.00
CA ASP A 33 12.23 -2.15 -10.82
C ASP A 33 11.52 -0.98 -10.13
N THR A 34 10.53 -1.28 -9.32
CA THR A 34 9.81 -0.34 -8.46
C THR A 34 9.44 -1.01 -7.15
N PHE A 35 9.33 -0.24 -6.07
CA PHE A 35 8.93 -0.75 -4.78
C PHE A 35 7.41 -0.74 -4.67
N PHE A 36 6.79 -1.88 -4.40
CA PHE A 36 5.34 -2.03 -4.29
C PHE A 36 5.00 -3.09 -3.27
N LEU A 37 4.06 -2.77 -2.37
CA LEU A 37 3.61 -3.66 -1.29
C LEU A 37 4.76 -4.28 -0.48
N GLY A 38 5.78 -3.46 -0.16
CA GLY A 38 6.92 -3.88 0.65
C GLY A 38 8.03 -4.65 -0.09
N GLU A 39 7.93 -4.80 -1.41
CA GLU A 39 8.89 -5.57 -2.20
C GLU A 39 9.34 -4.82 -3.47
N TRP A 40 10.59 -5.07 -3.88
CA TRP A 40 11.08 -4.64 -5.19
C TRP A 40 10.59 -5.60 -6.26
N ILE A 41 9.78 -5.08 -7.18
CA ILE A 41 9.20 -5.84 -8.29
C ILE A 41 9.54 -5.19 -9.62
N SER A 42 9.55 -5.98 -10.69
CA SER A 42 9.76 -5.45 -12.02
C SER A 42 8.61 -4.52 -12.44
N LYS A 43 8.88 -3.52 -13.30
CA LYS A 43 7.80 -2.67 -13.88
C LYS A 43 6.70 -3.46 -14.59
N LYS A 44 7.04 -4.61 -15.20
CA LYS A 44 6.08 -5.51 -15.84
C LYS A 44 5.14 -6.13 -14.80
N GLU A 45 5.72 -6.62 -13.71
CA GLU A 45 4.97 -7.18 -12.60
C GLU A 45 4.10 -6.12 -11.90
N PHE A 46 4.63 -4.92 -11.71
CA PHE A 46 3.83 -3.79 -11.19
C PHE A 46 2.61 -3.49 -12.07
N LYS A 47 2.78 -3.44 -13.40
CA LYS A 47 1.66 -3.26 -14.34
C LYS A 47 0.64 -4.39 -14.23
N GLN A 48 1.11 -5.64 -14.11
CA GLN A 48 0.23 -6.79 -13.94
C GLN A 48 -0.52 -6.76 -12.60
N ASN A 49 0.16 -6.46 -11.50
CA ASN A 49 -0.42 -6.38 -10.16
C ASN A 49 -1.42 -5.24 -10.06
N THR A 50 -1.12 -4.08 -10.66
CA THR A 50 -2.05 -2.94 -10.75
C THR A 50 -3.30 -3.35 -11.51
N LYS A 51 -3.16 -4.01 -12.67
CA LYS A 51 -4.30 -4.53 -13.44
C LYS A 51 -5.14 -5.50 -12.62
N THR A 52 -4.50 -6.46 -11.94
CA THR A 52 -5.19 -7.42 -11.07
C THR A 52 -5.93 -6.73 -9.93
N ALA A 53 -5.31 -5.73 -9.28
CA ALA A 53 -5.93 -4.97 -8.20
C ALA A 53 -7.15 -4.16 -8.67
N LEU A 54 -7.08 -3.53 -9.85
CA LEU A 54 -8.20 -2.81 -10.45
C LEU A 54 -9.36 -3.75 -10.76
N MET A 55 -9.09 -4.87 -11.44
CA MET A 55 -10.10 -5.90 -11.70
C MET A 55 -10.66 -6.49 -10.40
N GLY A 56 -9.81 -6.64 -9.39
CA GLY A 56 -10.20 -7.06 -8.04
C GLY A 56 -11.13 -6.06 -7.36
N GLY A 57 -10.91 -4.76 -7.51
CA GLY A 57 -11.74 -3.69 -6.94
C GLY A 57 -13.19 -3.79 -7.38
N ASP A 58 -13.43 -4.03 -8.68
CA ASP A 58 -14.77 -4.25 -9.22
C ASP A 58 -15.41 -5.53 -8.64
N LEU A 59 -14.62 -6.61 -8.54
CA LEU A 59 -15.07 -7.88 -7.96
C LEU A 59 -15.35 -7.79 -6.45
N MET A 60 -14.67 -6.88 -5.75
CA MET A 60 -14.84 -6.61 -4.32
C MET A 60 -15.98 -5.62 -4.05
N GLN A 61 -16.58 -5.04 -5.10
CA GLN A 61 -17.54 -3.94 -5.01
C GLN A 61 -17.00 -2.78 -4.18
N HIS A 62 -15.69 -2.51 -4.30
CA HIS A 62 -15.00 -1.57 -3.45
C HIS A 62 -15.41 -0.13 -3.79
N LYS A 63 -15.90 0.61 -2.79
CA LYS A 63 -16.26 2.02 -2.90
C LYS A 63 -15.43 2.82 -1.91
N PHE A 64 -14.67 3.78 -2.41
CA PHE A 64 -13.96 4.73 -1.56
C PHE A 64 -14.96 5.68 -0.89
N GLY A 65 -14.80 5.86 0.41
CA GLY A 65 -15.56 6.81 1.22
C GLY A 65 -14.72 8.02 1.61
N ALA A 66 -14.92 8.50 2.83
CA ALA A 66 -14.23 9.68 3.34
C ALA A 66 -12.75 9.40 3.66
N PHE A 67 -11.93 10.44 3.56
CA PHE A 67 -10.53 10.45 4.00
C PHE A 67 -10.32 11.63 4.94
N SER A 68 -9.51 11.42 5.97
CA SER A 68 -9.11 12.45 6.91
C SER A 68 -7.63 12.32 7.25
N PHE A 69 -7.00 13.47 7.50
CA PHE A 69 -5.59 13.57 7.82
C PHE A 69 -5.43 13.94 9.28
N GLY A 70 -4.58 13.20 9.99
CA GLY A 70 -4.11 13.56 11.31
C GLY A 70 -3.09 14.69 11.28
N LYS A 71 -2.63 15.10 12.46
CA LYS A 71 -1.50 16.02 12.57
C LYS A 71 -0.22 15.33 12.04
N PRO A 72 0.62 16.01 11.24
CA PRO A 72 1.89 15.46 10.81
C PRO A 72 2.72 14.97 12.01
N LYS A 73 3.28 13.76 11.91
CA LYS A 73 4.18 13.20 12.91
C LYS A 73 5.57 13.84 12.84
N ILE A 74 6.01 14.18 11.62
CA ILE A 74 7.28 14.84 11.36
C ILE A 74 7.24 15.58 10.01
N ASN A 75 8.01 16.66 9.91
CA ASN A 75 8.38 17.29 8.64
C ASN A 75 9.88 17.66 8.70
N TYR A 76 10.68 17.28 7.69
CA TYR A 76 12.08 17.67 7.58
C TYR A 76 12.59 17.70 6.14
N LEU A 77 13.69 18.41 5.91
CA LEU A 77 14.41 18.38 4.63
C LEU A 77 15.40 17.21 4.59
N SER A 78 15.37 16.46 3.50
CA SER A 78 16.29 15.37 3.17
C SER A 78 16.99 15.65 1.83
N ASP A 79 17.99 14.84 1.49
CA ASP A 79 18.66 14.91 0.18
C ASP A 79 17.72 14.64 -1.00
N TYR A 80 16.57 13.98 -0.77
CA TYR A 80 15.57 13.67 -1.81
C TYR A 80 14.41 14.67 -1.86
N GLY A 81 14.38 15.64 -0.95
CA GLY A 81 13.31 16.65 -0.85
C GLY A 81 12.75 16.83 0.56
N GLU A 82 11.62 17.52 0.67
CA GLU A 82 10.89 17.68 1.93
C GLU A 82 10.11 16.40 2.22
N ILE A 83 10.32 15.81 3.40
CA ILE A 83 9.62 14.60 3.84
C ILE A 83 8.65 14.98 4.95
N CYS A 84 7.38 14.60 4.79
CA CYS A 84 6.32 14.78 5.77
C CYS A 84 5.61 13.45 6.02
N VAL A 85 5.45 13.04 7.27
CA VAL A 85 4.68 11.82 7.62
C VAL A 85 3.35 12.25 8.23
N VAL A 86 2.26 11.80 7.61
CA VAL A 86 0.90 12.18 8.02
C VAL A 86 0.09 10.91 8.30
N PRO A 87 -0.50 10.78 9.50
CA PRO A 87 -1.47 9.73 9.78
C PRO A 87 -2.70 9.94 8.91
N VAL A 88 -3.20 8.89 8.29
CA VAL A 88 -4.40 8.91 7.46
C VAL A 88 -5.43 7.96 8.06
N HIS A 89 -6.67 8.41 8.08
CA HIS A 89 -7.83 7.57 8.33
C HIS A 89 -8.74 7.64 7.11
N SER A 90 -9.10 6.48 6.58
CA SER A 90 -10.02 6.35 5.46
C SER A 90 -11.17 5.41 5.78
N GLN A 91 -12.30 5.68 5.17
CA GLN A 91 -13.46 4.82 5.19
C GLN A 91 -13.71 4.33 3.77
N SER A 92 -14.06 3.06 3.64
CA SER A 92 -14.49 2.49 2.37
C SER A 92 -15.54 1.42 2.61
N VAL A 93 -16.22 1.00 1.55
CA VAL A 93 -17.16 -0.13 1.58
C VAL A 93 -16.63 -1.22 0.69
N MET A 94 -16.52 -2.45 1.21
CA MET A 94 -16.06 -3.63 0.48
C MET A 94 -16.99 -4.78 0.83
N TYR A 95 -17.55 -5.48 -0.17
CA TYR A 95 -18.58 -6.51 0.05
C TYR A 95 -19.74 -6.05 0.95
N GLU A 96 -20.22 -4.82 0.74
CA GLU A 96 -21.28 -4.20 1.58
C GLU A 96 -20.91 -4.03 3.06
N ARG A 97 -19.62 -4.17 3.42
CA ARG A 97 -19.09 -3.93 4.75
C ARG A 97 -18.29 -2.65 4.79
N GLU A 98 -18.49 -1.85 5.83
CA GLU A 98 -17.63 -0.71 6.11
C GLU A 98 -16.24 -1.18 6.55
N ILE A 99 -15.22 -0.63 5.91
CA ILE A 99 -13.80 -0.82 6.22
C ILE A 99 -13.24 0.54 6.64
N SER A 100 -12.83 0.62 7.89
CA SER A 100 -12.06 1.71 8.46
C SER A 100 -10.57 1.38 8.38
N THR A 101 -9.82 2.14 7.59
CA THR A 101 -8.37 1.97 7.45
C THR A 101 -7.63 3.09 8.16
N THR A 102 -6.58 2.75 8.91
CA THR A 102 -5.62 3.72 9.49
C THR A 102 -4.21 3.36 9.09
N TYR A 103 -3.39 4.34 8.71
CA TYR A 103 -2.01 4.13 8.29
C TYR A 103 -1.21 5.43 8.33
N ASP A 104 0.11 5.34 8.25
CA ASP A 104 0.94 6.52 7.96
C ASP A 104 1.24 6.62 6.46
N SER A 105 1.01 7.81 5.92
CA SER A 105 1.45 8.18 4.57
C SER A 105 2.71 9.04 4.66
N ILE A 106 3.74 8.66 3.90
CA ILE A 106 4.98 9.41 3.75
C ILE A 106 4.87 10.24 2.48
N TYR A 107 4.85 11.55 2.63
CA TYR A 107 4.84 12.51 1.54
C TYR A 107 6.25 13.03 1.29
N VAL A 108 6.67 13.06 0.03
CA VAL A 108 7.95 13.61 -0.42
C VAL A 108 7.70 14.70 -1.45
N ARG A 109 8.13 15.92 -1.15
CA ARG A 109 8.09 17.05 -2.08
C ARG A 109 9.40 17.17 -2.82
N ASN A 110 9.35 17.17 -4.14
CA ASN A 110 10.49 17.57 -4.94
C ASN A 110 10.62 19.10 -4.93
N LEU A 111 11.69 19.63 -4.35
CA LEU A 111 11.90 21.07 -4.17
C LEU A 111 12.08 21.84 -5.49
N GLN A 112 12.49 21.18 -6.58
CA GLN A 112 12.67 21.82 -7.88
C GLN A 112 11.35 21.98 -8.65
N THR A 113 10.45 21.01 -8.52
CA THR A 113 9.19 20.96 -9.29
C THR A 113 7.96 21.31 -8.46
N ASP A 114 8.13 21.45 -7.15
CA ASP A 114 7.06 21.66 -6.18
C ASP A 114 6.00 20.55 -6.14
N LYS A 115 6.33 19.37 -6.68
CA LYS A 115 5.39 18.24 -6.74
C LYS A 115 5.55 17.35 -5.53
N TRP A 116 4.43 17.05 -4.89
CA TRP A 116 4.32 16.06 -3.82
C TRP A 116 4.04 14.67 -4.37
N LYS A 117 4.68 13.67 -3.79
CA LYS A 117 4.43 12.25 -4.03
C LYS A 117 4.26 11.53 -2.71
N GLN A 118 3.55 10.41 -2.72
CA GLN A 118 3.19 9.66 -1.53
C GLN A 118 3.73 8.22 -1.58
N TYR A 119 3.99 7.69 -0.39
CA TYR A 119 4.19 6.28 -0.13
C TYR A 119 3.34 5.88 1.08
N VAL A 120 2.58 4.79 0.97
CA VAL A 120 1.78 4.26 2.07
C VAL A 120 2.63 3.22 2.80
N TYR A 121 2.94 3.47 4.07
CA TYR A 121 3.68 2.51 4.89
C TYR A 121 2.73 1.43 5.42
N LEU A 122 3.01 0.17 5.09
CA LEU A 122 2.16 -0.97 5.41
C LEU A 122 2.50 -1.60 6.76
N GLY A 123 3.76 -1.48 7.20
CA GLY A 123 4.31 -2.20 8.35
C GLY A 123 5.05 -3.48 7.99
N ILE A 124 5.02 -3.89 6.71
CA ILE A 124 5.66 -5.12 6.21
C ILE A 124 6.98 -4.86 5.47
N GLU A 125 7.37 -3.60 5.34
CA GLU A 125 8.59 -3.19 4.65
C GLU A 125 9.84 -3.65 5.39
N LYS A 126 10.87 -4.05 4.65
CA LYS A 126 12.20 -4.28 5.21
C LYS A 126 12.85 -2.96 5.59
N LYS A 127 13.59 -2.97 6.69
CA LYS A 127 14.30 -1.79 7.17
C LYS A 127 15.27 -1.27 6.12
N GLU A 128 16.00 -2.15 5.45
CA GLU A 128 17.01 -1.79 4.45
C GLU A 128 16.37 -1.08 3.24
N ASP A 129 15.18 -1.51 2.83
CA ASP A 129 14.43 -0.88 1.75
C ASP A 129 13.88 0.49 2.15
N MET A 130 13.40 0.61 3.40
CA MET A 130 12.98 1.89 3.96
C MET A 130 14.14 2.87 4.12
N ASP A 131 15.30 2.40 4.58
CA ASP A 131 16.50 3.21 4.71
C ASP A 131 17.05 3.62 3.34
N LEU A 132 16.84 2.82 2.29
CA LEU A 132 17.17 3.21 0.93
C LEU A 132 16.22 4.30 0.40
N LEU A 133 14.90 4.11 0.55
CA LEU A 133 13.88 5.04 0.03
C LEU A 133 13.83 6.35 0.82
N PHE A 134 14.03 6.27 2.14
CA PHE A 134 13.88 7.38 3.08
C PHE A 134 15.00 7.35 4.13
N PRO A 135 16.27 7.64 3.77
CA PRO A 135 17.39 7.48 4.71
C PRO A 135 17.18 8.23 6.02
N GLY A 136 17.34 7.48 7.12
CA GLY A 136 17.22 8.00 8.48
C GLY A 136 15.80 8.39 8.90
N LEU A 137 14.76 8.03 8.13
CA LEU A 137 13.38 8.30 8.54
C LEU A 137 13.01 7.51 9.81
N LEU A 138 13.32 6.21 9.83
CA LEU A 138 12.93 5.31 10.92
C LEU A 138 13.62 5.62 12.26
N SER A 139 14.73 6.36 12.26
CA SER A 139 15.37 6.86 13.49
C SER A 139 14.72 8.15 14.02
N LYS A 140 13.97 8.87 13.18
CA LYS A 140 13.33 10.14 13.52
C LYS A 140 11.87 10.01 13.92
N VAL A 141 11.16 9.02 13.39
CA VAL A 141 9.73 8.83 13.64
C VAL A 141 9.36 7.35 13.68
N ARG A 142 8.51 6.98 14.64
CA ARG A 142 7.87 5.67 14.65
C ARG A 142 6.66 5.67 13.73
N LEU A 143 6.74 4.91 12.65
CA LEU A 143 5.62 4.69 11.75
C LEU A 143 4.59 3.76 12.38
N SER A 144 3.35 3.85 11.90
CA SER A 144 2.23 2.97 12.26
C SER A 144 1.90 2.06 11.09
N GLN A 145 1.77 0.75 11.34
CA GLN A 145 1.28 -0.20 10.35
C GLN A 145 -0.11 0.16 9.84
N VAL A 146 -0.45 -0.35 8.66
CA VAL A 146 -1.83 -0.32 8.16
C VAL A 146 -2.69 -1.21 9.06
N LEU A 147 -3.82 -0.67 9.50
CA LEU A 147 -4.89 -1.44 10.14
C LEU A 147 -6.18 -1.23 9.36
N ASN A 148 -6.89 -2.32 9.05
CA ASN A 148 -8.22 -2.31 8.46
C ASN A 148 -9.19 -2.94 9.46
N ASN A 149 -10.13 -2.17 10.00
CA ASN A 149 -11.00 -2.61 11.09
C ASN A 149 -10.19 -3.24 12.26
N ASN A 150 -9.06 -2.61 12.61
CA ASN A 150 -8.08 -3.09 13.59
C ASN A 150 -7.37 -4.42 13.26
N MET A 151 -7.54 -4.96 12.06
CA MET A 151 -6.76 -6.08 11.55
C MET A 151 -5.51 -5.57 10.84
N ASP A 152 -4.36 -6.18 11.11
CA ASP A 152 -3.12 -5.92 10.38
C ASP A 152 -3.21 -6.40 8.92
N TYR A 153 -2.12 -6.19 8.16
CA TYR A 153 -2.04 -6.58 6.75
C TYR A 153 -2.29 -8.08 6.52
N PHE A 154 -1.74 -8.95 7.37
CA PHE A 154 -1.90 -10.40 7.24
C PHE A 154 -3.35 -10.81 7.50
N ASP A 155 -3.89 -10.45 8.65
CA ASP A 155 -5.24 -10.84 9.07
C ASP A 155 -6.30 -10.27 8.12
N PHE A 156 -6.12 -9.04 7.66
CA PHE A 156 -7.06 -8.43 6.72
C PHE A 156 -7.07 -9.14 5.36
N ASN A 157 -5.92 -9.56 4.83
CA ASN A 157 -5.89 -10.32 3.57
C ASN A 157 -6.57 -11.69 3.70
N ILE A 158 -6.46 -12.34 4.87
CA ILE A 158 -7.21 -13.58 5.16
C ILE A 158 -8.71 -13.29 5.22
N TYR A 159 -9.12 -12.21 5.89
CA TYR A 159 -10.52 -11.77 5.95
C TYR A 159 -11.10 -11.49 4.54
N VAL A 160 -10.39 -10.73 3.70
CA VAL A 160 -10.83 -10.43 2.32
C VAL A 160 -11.02 -11.71 1.50
N ALA A 161 -10.07 -12.64 1.57
CA ALA A 161 -10.17 -13.91 0.85
C ALA A 161 -11.36 -14.75 1.33
N ASN A 162 -11.60 -14.77 2.65
CA ASN A 162 -12.77 -15.40 3.25
C ASN A 162 -14.08 -14.80 2.75
N GLU A 163 -14.21 -13.47 2.75
CA GLU A 163 -15.40 -12.79 2.24
C GLU A 163 -15.62 -13.05 0.76
N MET A 164 -14.57 -13.01 -0.05
CA MET A 164 -14.65 -13.31 -1.48
C MET A 164 -15.22 -14.73 -1.73
N MET A 165 -14.79 -15.73 -0.96
CA MET A 165 -15.28 -17.11 -1.07
C MET A 165 -16.68 -17.31 -0.50
N ASN A 166 -17.12 -16.51 0.48
CA ASN A 166 -18.49 -16.58 0.98
C ASN A 166 -19.48 -15.95 -0.02
N GLN A 167 -19.07 -14.89 -0.71
CA GLN A 167 -19.88 -14.15 -1.68
C GLN A 167 -20.00 -14.88 -3.02
N LYS A 168 -18.91 -15.54 -3.45
CA LYS A 168 -18.93 -16.38 -4.66
C LYS A 168 -19.24 -17.80 -4.23
N ARG A 169 -20.31 -18.42 -4.74
CA ARG A 169 -20.59 -19.86 -4.55
C ARG A 169 -19.49 -20.70 -5.23
N THR A 170 -18.31 -20.75 -4.64
CA THR A 170 -17.13 -21.42 -5.17
C THR A 170 -17.12 -22.87 -4.72
N PHE A 171 -16.82 -23.79 -5.65
CA PHE A 171 -16.73 -25.23 -5.40
C PHE A 171 -15.40 -25.67 -4.76
N VAL A 172 -14.48 -24.74 -4.45
CA VAL A 172 -13.15 -25.05 -3.91
C VAL A 172 -13.22 -25.17 -2.38
N PRO A 173 -12.57 -26.18 -1.76
CA PRO A 173 -12.47 -26.27 -0.31
C PRO A 173 -11.83 -25.02 0.27
N LYS A 174 -12.63 -24.31 1.08
CA LYS A 174 -12.26 -23.02 1.66
C LYS A 174 -11.02 -23.13 2.53
N GLU A 175 -10.88 -24.22 3.26
CA GLU A 175 -9.81 -24.50 4.20
C GLU A 175 -8.45 -24.60 3.49
N GLU A 176 -8.39 -25.27 2.33
CA GLU A 176 -7.16 -25.44 1.55
C GLU A 176 -6.68 -24.10 0.99
N VAL A 177 -7.60 -23.29 0.46
CA VAL A 177 -7.29 -21.96 -0.07
C VAL A 177 -6.75 -21.05 1.02
N LEU A 178 -7.40 -21.05 2.20
CA LEU A 178 -6.94 -20.23 3.32
C LEU A 178 -5.59 -20.71 3.88
N ALA A 179 -5.35 -22.02 3.92
CA ALA A 179 -4.07 -22.57 4.36
C ALA A 179 -2.92 -22.15 3.43
N GLU A 180 -3.10 -22.25 2.11
CA GLU A 180 -2.09 -21.82 1.14
C GLU A 180 -1.89 -20.30 1.19
N LEU A 181 -2.96 -19.53 1.35
CA LEU A 181 -2.84 -18.08 1.50
C LEU A 181 -2.05 -17.69 2.75
N LYS A 182 -2.32 -18.32 3.90
CA LYS A 182 -1.55 -18.09 5.14
C LYS A 182 -0.07 -18.43 4.95
N LYS A 183 0.23 -19.54 4.27
CA LYS A 183 1.61 -19.92 3.96
C LYS A 183 2.29 -18.87 3.09
N ARG A 184 1.60 -18.37 2.06
CA ARG A 184 2.11 -17.31 1.16
C ARG A 184 2.33 -15.98 1.87
N LEU A 185 1.45 -15.62 2.80
CA LEU A 185 1.52 -14.36 3.55
C LEU A 185 2.43 -14.42 4.80
N LYS A 186 2.94 -15.60 5.14
CA LYS A 186 3.82 -15.79 6.31
C LYS A 186 5.03 -14.84 6.31
N PRO A 187 5.75 -14.61 5.19
CA PRO A 187 6.86 -13.66 5.19
C PRO A 187 6.45 -12.25 5.63
N GLN A 188 5.30 -11.76 5.16
CA GLN A 188 4.78 -10.44 5.55
C GLN A 188 4.40 -10.40 7.03
N TYR A 189 3.82 -11.47 7.57
CA TYR A 189 3.53 -11.60 9.00
C TYR A 189 4.81 -11.54 9.86
N GLU A 190 5.88 -12.22 9.45
CA GLU A 190 7.15 -12.13 10.17
C GLU A 190 7.75 -10.72 10.07
N MET A 191 7.57 -10.03 8.94
CA MET A 191 8.00 -8.63 8.80
C MET A 191 7.25 -7.67 9.74
N LEU A 192 5.93 -7.85 9.92
CA LEU A 192 5.16 -7.08 10.91
C LEU A 192 5.78 -7.19 12.30
N LYS A 193 6.11 -8.42 12.71
CA LYS A 193 6.76 -8.69 14.01
C LYS A 193 8.14 -8.06 14.12
N LEU A 194 8.96 -8.20 13.09
CA LEU A 194 10.31 -7.61 13.06
C LEU A 194 10.24 -6.08 13.16
N ASN A 195 9.18 -5.47 12.60
CA ASN A 195 8.92 -4.04 12.71
C ASN A 195 8.23 -3.63 14.03
N GLY A 196 8.04 -4.56 14.96
CA GLY A 196 7.50 -4.30 16.30
C GLY A 196 5.98 -4.20 16.37
N TYR A 197 5.28 -4.80 15.40
CA TYR A 197 3.83 -4.93 15.38
C TYR A 197 3.39 -6.32 15.82
N LYS A 198 2.13 -6.42 16.27
CA LYS A 198 1.52 -7.67 16.71
C LYS A 198 0.85 -8.36 15.55
#